data_AF-A0A822A3D5-F1
#
_entry.id   AF-A0A822A3D5-F1
#
_cell.length_a   1.000
_cell.length_b   1.000
_cell.length_c   1.000
_cell.angle_alpha   90.00
_cell.angle_beta   90.00
_cell.angle_gamma   90.00
#
_symmetry.space_group_name_H-M   'P 1'
#
loop_
_entity.id
_entity.type
_entity.pdbx_description
1 polymer ?
#
loop_
_entity_poly.entity_id
_entity_poly.type
_entity_poly.pdbx_seq_one_letter_code
_entity_poly.pdbx_strand_id
1 'polypeptide(L)' 'IERYIRSIFVQNIPAGITEDLFRQMLSQFGVLIHFHMFLDPSTVINSNEQSIQTSRSYAFTEVSSSTFVFYYLTLD' A
#
# COMPACT_ATOMS: atom_id res chain seq x y z
N ILE A 1 20.33 18.79 -1.88
CA ILE A 1 19.07 18.62 -1.12
C ILE A 1 19.12 17.20 -0.58
N GLU A 2 19.21 17.03 0.75
CA GLU A 2 19.16 15.70 1.36
C GLU A 2 17.79 15.07 1.12
N ARG A 3 17.79 13.76 0.84
CA ARG A 3 16.58 12.96 0.68
C ARG A 3 16.61 11.85 1.72
N TYR A 4 15.51 11.68 2.43
CA TYR A 4 15.34 10.62 3.41
C TYR A 4 14.71 9.42 2.73
N ILE A 5 15.31 8.25 2.96
CA ILE A 5 14.75 6.97 2.53
C ILE A 5 14.04 6.34 3.72
N ARG A 6 12.82 5.86 3.50
CA ARG A 6 11.97 5.21 4.51
C ARG A 6 11.33 3.95 3.95
N SER A 7 11.41 2.87 4.71
CA SER A 7 10.67 1.65 4.42
C SER A 7 9.27 1.74 5.04
N ILE A 8 8.26 1.47 4.24
CA ILE A 8 6.84 1.46 4.63
C ILE A 8 6.33 0.04 4.44
N PHE A 9 5.64 -0.45 5.46
CA PHE A 9 4.88 -1.69 5.41
C PHE A 9 3.39 -1.37 5.56
N VAL A 10 2.58 -1.84 4.61
CA VAL A 10 1.13 -1.62 4.61
C VAL A 10 0.41 -2.96 4.64
N GLN A 11 -0.57 -3.07 5.53
CA GLN A 11 -1.43 -4.25 5.70
C GLN A 11 -2.89 -3.87 5.44
N ASN A 12 -3.75 -4.88 5.37
CA ASN A 12 -5.19 -4.72 5.17
C ASN A 12 -5.53 -3.97 3.88
N ILE A 13 -4.80 -4.23 2.79
CA ILE A 13 -5.07 -3.56 1.52
C ILE A 13 -6.45 -4.02 1.01
N PRO A 14 -7.38 -3.09 0.71
CA PRO A 14 -8.73 -3.44 0.29
C PRO A 14 -8.76 -4.35 -0.95
N ALA A 15 -9.78 -5.20 -1.01
CA ALA A 15 -10.01 -6.06 -2.17
C ALA A 15 -10.21 -5.21 -3.45
N GLY A 16 -9.69 -5.69 -4.58
CA GLY A 16 -9.81 -5.00 -5.87
C GLY A 16 -8.82 -3.86 -6.10
N ILE A 17 -8.00 -3.49 -5.11
CA ILE A 17 -6.87 -2.59 -5.33
C ILE A 17 -5.78 -3.31 -6.11
N THR A 18 -5.41 -2.75 -7.26
CA THR A 18 -4.30 -3.25 -8.09
C THR A 18 -2.96 -2.68 -7.63
N GLU A 19 -1.87 -3.33 -8.04
CA GLU A 19 -0.52 -2.85 -7.78
C GLU A 19 -0.30 -1.42 -8.29
N ASP A 20 -0.73 -1.16 -9.54
CA ASP A 20 -0.55 0.14 -10.18
C ASP A 20 -1.31 1.26 -9.45
N LEU A 21 -2.55 0.98 -9.04
CA LEU A 21 -3.35 1.94 -8.27
C LEU A 21 -2.69 2.22 -6.92
N PHE A 22 -2.20 1.19 -6.24
CA PHE A 22 -1.55 1.35 -4.94
C PHE A 22 -0.22 2.11 -5.04
N ARG A 23 0.58 1.85 -6.09
CA ARG A 23 1.77 2.66 -6.41
C ARG A 23 1.44 4.13 -6.63
N GLN A 24 0.38 4.43 -7.38
CA GLN A 24 -0.05 5.81 -7.59
C GLN A 24 -0.41 6.48 -6.26
N MET A 25 -1.16 5.78 -5.38
CA MET A 25 -1.48 6.30 -4.05
C MET A 25 -0.23 6.60 -3.21
N LEU A 26 0.80 5.74 -3.24
CA LEU A 26 2.02 5.96 -2.44
C LEU A 26 2.96 7.00 -3.04
N SER A 27 2.86 7.29 -4.34
CA SER A 27 3.68 8.31 -5.01
C SER A 27 3.50 9.73 -4.45
N GLN A 28 2.38 10.00 -3.77
CA GLN A 28 2.14 11.27 -3.07
C GLN A 28 3.13 11.51 -1.90
N PHE A 29 3.75 10.44 -1.39
CA PHE A 29 4.67 10.50 -0.25
C PHE A 29 6.14 10.70 -0.69
N GLY A 30 6.42 10.58 -1.99
CA GLY A 30 7.75 10.74 -2.56
C GLY A 30 8.01 9.78 -3.72
N VAL A 31 9.28 9.67 -4.11
CA VAL A 31 9.69 8.76 -5.18
C VAL A 31 9.79 7.35 -4.61
N LEU A 32 8.97 6.43 -5.13
CA LEU A 32 9.06 5.00 -4.81
C LEU A 32 10.32 4.42 -5.46
N ILE A 33 11.22 3.85 -4.66
CA ILE A 33 12.46 3.22 -5.11
C ILE A 33 12.22 1.74 -5.35
N HIS A 34 11.76 1.05 -4.30
CA HIS A 34 11.37 -0.35 -4.34
C HIS A 34 9.92 -0.46 -3.90
N PHE A 35 9.16 -1.33 -4.55
CA PHE A 35 7.77 -1.57 -4.21
C PHE A 35 7.44 -3.01 -4.57
N HIS A 36 6.85 -3.71 -3.60
CA HIS A 36 6.36 -5.07 -3.73
C HIS A 36 5.00 -5.17 -3.05
N MET A 37 4.02 -5.71 -3.77
CA MET A 37 2.70 -5.99 -3.25
C MET A 37 2.43 -7.49 -3.34
N PHE A 38 1.88 -8.05 -2.29
CA PHE A 38 1.42 -9.42 -2.24
C PHE A 38 -0.09 -9.40 -2.09
N LEU A 39 -0.78 -9.89 -3.11
CA LEU A 39 -2.22 -10.06 -3.12
C LEU A 39 -2.57 -11.46 -2.62
N ASP A 40 -3.46 -11.56 -1.65
CA ASP A 40 -4.00 -12.85 -1.22
C ASP A 40 -5.00 -13.33 -2.29
N PRO A 41 -4.82 -14.50 -2.92
CA PRO A 41 -5.74 -15.01 -3.94
C PRO A 41 -7.15 -15.27 -3.41
N SER A 42 -7.30 -15.49 -2.10
CA SER A 42 -8.61 -15.67 -1.45
C SER A 42 -9.37 -14.35 -1.28
N THR A 43 -8.74 -13.22 -1.59
CA THR A 43 -9.40 -11.92 -1.84
C THR A 43 -10.11 -11.94 -3.20
N VAL A 44 -10.91 -12.98 -3.45
CA VAL A 44 -11.76 -13.07 -4.63
C VAL A 44 -12.94 -12.14 -4.40
N ILE A 45 -13.15 -11.22 -5.33
CA ILE A 45 -14.27 -10.28 -5.35
C ILE A 45 -15.56 -11.09 -5.53
N ASN A 46 -16.12 -11.64 -4.45
CA ASN A 46 -17.49 -12.15 -4.46
C ASN A 46 -18.41 -10.93 -4.39
N SER A 47 -18.85 -10.45 -5.56
CA SER A 47 -19.79 -9.33 -5.69
C SER A 47 -21.14 -9.51 -4.98
N ASN A 48 -21.38 -10.69 -4.40
CA ASN A 48 -22.66 -11.12 -3.84
C ASN A 48 -22.63 -11.39 -2.33
N GLU A 49 -21.47 -11.32 -1.68
CA GLU A 49 -21.34 -11.60 -0.24
C GLU A 49 -20.90 -10.34 0.52
N GLN A 50 -21.84 -9.77 1.28
CA GLN A 50 -21.63 -8.61 2.16
C GLN A 50 -20.81 -8.93 3.42
N SER A 51 -19.93 -9.95 3.39
CA SER A 51 -19.01 -10.24 4.47
C SER A 51 -17.68 -9.56 4.16
N ILE A 52 -17.25 -8.66 5.05
CA ILE A 52 -15.93 -8.04 5.02
C ILE A 52 -14.90 -9.17 5.17
N GLN A 53 -14.45 -9.74 4.05
CA GLN A 53 -13.37 -10.70 4.03
C GLN A 53 -12.09 -9.90 4.18
N THR A 54 -11.43 -10.04 5.32
CA THR A 54 -10.18 -9.34 5.61
C THR A 54 -9.12 -9.80 4.62
N SER A 55 -8.84 -8.96 3.63
CA SER A 55 -7.72 -9.13 2.71
C SER A 55 -6.43 -9.23 3.51
N ARG A 56 -5.74 -10.36 3.41
CA ARG A 56 -4.38 -10.50 3.96
C ARG A 56 -3.33 -9.91 3.01
N SER A 57 -3.76 -9.14 2.02
CA SER A 57 -2.86 -8.47 1.10
C SER A 57 -2.04 -7.42 1.85
N TYR A 58 -0.75 -7.36 1.52
CA TYR A 58 0.21 -6.44 2.12
C TYR A 58 1.19 -5.91 1.09
N ALA A 59 1.85 -4.81 1.41
CA ALA A 59 2.87 -4.22 0.56
C ALA A 59 4.06 -3.71 1.37
N PHE A 60 5.23 -3.77 0.75
CA PHE A 60 6.46 -3.17 1.23
C PHE A 60 6.96 -2.16 0.20
N THR A 61 7.33 -0.96 0.63
CA THR A 61 7.95 0.02 -0.26
C THR A 61 9.04 0.82 0.41
N GLU A 62 10.01 1.26 -0.37
CA GLU A 62 10.97 2.29 0.04
C GLU A 62 10.64 3.60 -0.67
N VAL A 63 10.43 4.66 0.11
CA VAL A 63 10.10 5.99 -0.38
C VAL A 63 11.26 6.92 -0.12
N SER A 64 11.71 7.63 -1.16
CA SER A 64 12.64 8.76 -1.05
C SER A 64 11.86 10.07 -1.08
N SER A 65 11.93 10.84 0.01
CA SER A 65 11.28 12.15 0.12
C SER A 65 12.26 13.22 0.61
N SER A 66 12.08 14.45 0.13
CA SER A 66 12.76 15.64 0.66
C SER A 66 12.10 16.17 1.94
N THR A 67 10.89 15.71 2.25
CA THR A 67 10.09 16.18 3.39
C THR A 67 9.97 15.06 4.42
N PHE A 68 10.29 15.37 5.67
CA PHE A 68 10.20 14.43 6.77
C PHE A 68 8.77 14.40 7.33
N VAL A 69 7.99 13.37 7.03
CA VAL A 69 6.61 13.20 7.55
C VAL A 69 6.46 11.80 8.13
N PHE A 70 5.94 11.70 9.36
CA PHE A 70 5.53 10.44 9.96
C PHE A 70 4.19 10.00 9.33
N TYR A 71 4.23 9.01 8.45
CA TYR A 71 3.01 8.43 7.90
C TYR A 71 2.50 7.34 8.85
N TYR A 72 1.43 7.66 9.59
CA TYR A 72 0.59 6.64 10.20
C TYR A 72 -0.49 6.28 9.17
N LEU A 73 -0.30 5.19 8.43
CA LEU A 73 -1.31 4.66 7.53
C LEU A 73 -2.32 3.85 8.36
N THR A 74 -3.37 4.53 8.84
CA THR A 74 -4.61 3.89 9.26
C THR A 74 -5.54 3.87 8.06
N LEU A 75 -5.82 2.68 7.52
CA LEU A 75 -6.93 2.47 6.59
C LEU A 75 -8.16 2.17 7.47
N ASP A 76 -9.08 3.12 7.54
CA ASP A 76 -10.38 2.98 8.24
C ASP A 76 -11.30 1.98 7.55
#